data_AF-A0AAE4WH89-F1
#
_entry.id   AF-A0AAE4WH89-F1
#
_cell.length_a   1.000
_cell.length_b   1.000
_cell.length_c   1.000
_cell.angle_alpha   90.00
_cell.angle_beta   90.00
_cell.angle_gamma   90.00
#
_symmetry.space_group_name_H-M   'P 1'
#
loop_
_entity.id
_entity.type
_entity.pdbx_description
1 polymer ?
#
loop_
_entity_poly.entity_id
_entity_poly.type
_entity_poly.pdbx_seq_one_letter_code
_entity_poly.pdbx_strand_id
1 'polypeptide(L)'
;MQTVETLGDADLPRRPPSARTTKSLFRLSLPMFVHSLLTFLVMLSEMLIVSAYSTDAAAAVAIVRQVLQVVFEISSMVGIGAVILISHSLGRGDEEGARQIAALAVFTNTLLGLLVGGLLFLGGPVILRILDVPASIVHDASLYLSVAAAAMVFNALATAAIACLRAFGSSRVIVMTGLLLSVIYIGATYVLVLGAGPVPPLGVTGAAYATLGSRIAMALMFGLAVYYTLGLRFVAGPIRARLLLMRRMLVLAFPSVSDYIGYGFYQLVLLGFVAGFGVSSVLSRTYVMLAMTFLILVVMAVSQGNEVLVGYRWGEGRRQDAYRQALRSCLAATLVTMAIALLFWLLSDQYLGLFGQTGEVLELSTYLLLLTIFIQPGFAFNTVLLHSLRAVGDARVPVLVSIGLTWGLGLPLAWLFCVEAGYGVEGVWYALIIEETLKAGFMLSRWHARAWMRIAIA
;
A
#
# COMPACT_ATOMS: atom_id res chain seq x y z
N MET A 1 31.25 4.46 30.45
CA MET A 1 32.26 5.25 29.73
C MET A 1 33.07 4.29 28.88
N GLN A 2 32.57 3.94 27.70
CA GLN A 2 33.31 3.26 26.64
C GLN A 2 33.02 4.06 25.39
N THR A 3 34.11 4.59 24.83
CA THR A 3 34.19 5.50 23.70
C THR A 3 33.50 4.89 22.48
N VAL A 4 32.36 5.48 22.12
CA VAL A 4 31.76 5.35 20.80
C VAL A 4 32.73 6.06 19.84
N GLU A 5 33.61 5.29 19.20
CA GLU A 5 34.39 5.78 18.07
C GLU A 5 33.43 6.33 17.02
N THR A 6 33.51 7.64 16.84
CA THR A 6 32.91 8.35 15.72
C THR A 6 33.61 7.90 14.45
N LEU A 7 33.14 6.82 13.83
CA LEU A 7 33.36 6.59 12.41
C LEU A 7 32.66 7.73 11.66
N GLY A 8 33.44 8.80 11.44
CA GLY A 8 33.03 9.95 10.67
C GLY A 8 32.62 9.53 9.26
N ASP A 9 31.72 10.31 8.68
CA ASP A 9 31.21 10.22 7.30
C ASP A 9 32.30 10.39 6.21
N ALA A 10 33.57 10.19 6.56
CA ALA A 10 34.77 10.53 5.80
C ALA A 10 35.38 9.36 5.01
N ASP A 11 35.11 8.09 5.35
CA ASP A 11 35.84 6.94 4.78
C ASP A 11 35.06 6.06 3.78
N LEU A 12 33.83 6.42 3.43
CA LEU A 12 33.13 5.73 2.33
C LEU A 12 33.43 6.44 1.00
N PRO A 13 34.04 5.78 0.00
CA PRO A 13 34.33 6.39 -1.28
C PRO A 13 33.02 6.85 -1.94
N ARG A 14 32.83 8.17 -2.02
CA ARG A 14 31.65 8.79 -2.62
C ARG A 14 31.69 8.57 -4.13
N ARG A 15 30.70 7.85 -4.66
CA ARG A 15 30.54 7.73 -6.12
C ARG A 15 29.91 8.99 -6.71
N PRO A 16 30.25 9.35 -7.96
CA PRO A 16 29.54 10.42 -8.66
C PRO A 16 28.05 10.06 -8.80
N PRO A 17 27.15 11.07 -8.88
CA PRO A 17 25.73 10.84 -9.04
C PRO A 17 25.45 9.93 -10.25
N SER A 18 24.75 8.82 -10.03
CA SER A 18 24.29 8.00 -11.15
C SER A 18 23.18 8.72 -11.93
N ALA A 19 23.00 8.38 -13.21
CA ALA A 19 21.85 8.83 -14.00
C ALA A 19 20.49 8.42 -13.39
N ARG A 20 20.50 7.48 -12.43
CA ARG A 20 19.33 7.04 -11.67
C ARG A 20 19.00 7.98 -10.51
N THR A 21 20.00 8.56 -9.84
CA THR A 21 19.78 9.57 -8.77
C THR A 21 19.47 10.97 -9.28
N THR A 22 19.71 11.25 -10.56
CA THR A 22 19.26 12.48 -11.25
C THR A 22 17.81 12.41 -11.74
N LYS A 23 17.14 11.23 -11.67
CA LYS A 23 15.70 11.15 -11.94
C LYS A 23 14.96 11.99 -10.90
N SER A 24 14.14 12.94 -11.38
CA SER A 24 13.27 13.75 -10.53
C SER A 24 12.30 12.86 -9.75
N LEU A 25 12.03 13.21 -8.49
CA LEU A 25 10.99 12.60 -7.66
C LEU A 25 9.66 12.48 -8.41
N PHE A 26 9.31 13.49 -9.20
CA PHE A 26 8.09 13.50 -10.01
C PHE A 26 8.07 12.37 -11.05
N ARG A 27 9.20 12.07 -11.72
CA ARG A 27 9.30 11.02 -12.73
C ARG A 27 9.15 9.60 -12.16
N LEU A 28 9.43 9.41 -10.86
CA LEU A 28 9.24 8.12 -10.18
C LEU A 28 7.86 8.03 -9.51
N SER A 29 7.39 9.14 -8.94
CA SER A 29 6.14 9.17 -8.16
C SER A 29 4.90 9.21 -9.06
N LEU A 30 4.89 10.02 -10.12
CA LEU A 30 3.72 10.14 -11.01
C LEU A 30 3.28 8.78 -11.59
N PRO A 31 4.18 7.93 -12.13
CA PRO A 31 3.77 6.61 -12.59
C PRO A 31 3.20 5.71 -11.49
N MET A 32 3.71 5.80 -10.26
CA MET A 32 3.18 5.03 -9.12
C MET A 32 1.80 5.54 -8.70
N PHE A 33 1.58 6.85 -8.77
CA PHE A 33 0.27 7.46 -8.58
C PHE A 33 -0.73 6.94 -9.63
N VAL A 34 -0.38 7.01 -10.92
CA VAL A 34 -1.24 6.52 -12.00
C VAL A 34 -1.54 5.03 -11.83
N HIS A 35 -0.55 4.21 -11.51
CA HIS A 35 -0.76 2.78 -11.29
C HIS A 35 -1.70 2.49 -10.09
N SER A 36 -1.52 3.22 -8.99
CA SER A 36 -2.36 3.04 -7.80
C SER A 36 -3.78 3.57 -8.05
N LEU A 37 -3.93 4.67 -8.79
CA LEU A 37 -5.21 5.21 -9.23
C LEU A 37 -5.95 4.24 -10.16
N LEU A 38 -5.25 3.62 -11.11
CA LEU A 38 -5.83 2.59 -11.98
C LEU A 38 -6.34 1.39 -11.16
N THR A 39 -5.54 0.94 -10.20
CA THR A 39 -5.93 -0.17 -9.31
C THR A 39 -7.16 0.18 -8.47
N PHE A 40 -7.23 1.42 -7.99
CA PHE A 40 -8.38 1.94 -7.26
C PHE A 40 -9.64 2.06 -8.14
N LEU A 41 -9.51 2.59 -9.36
CA LEU A 41 -10.64 2.67 -10.31
C LEU A 41 -11.15 1.29 -10.70
N VAL A 42 -10.24 0.33 -10.93
CA VAL A 42 -10.59 -1.07 -11.18
C VAL A 42 -11.42 -1.65 -10.03
N MET A 43 -11.01 -1.41 -8.78
CA MET A 43 -11.76 -1.86 -7.61
C MET A 43 -13.17 -1.27 -7.57
N LEU A 44 -13.32 0.03 -7.86
CA LEU A 44 -14.64 0.67 -7.93
C LEU A 44 -15.49 0.11 -9.06
N SER A 45 -14.92 -0.06 -10.26
CA SER A 45 -15.63 -0.62 -11.41
C SER A 45 -16.10 -2.05 -11.15
N GLU A 46 -15.27 -2.90 -10.55
CA GLU A 46 -15.66 -4.26 -10.17
C GLU A 46 -16.85 -4.24 -9.20
N MET A 47 -16.79 -3.42 -8.16
CA MET A 47 -17.88 -3.27 -7.19
C MET A 47 -19.19 -2.83 -7.85
N LEU A 48 -19.13 -1.84 -8.76
CA LEU A 48 -20.31 -1.36 -9.49
C LEU A 48 -20.90 -2.44 -10.40
N ILE A 49 -20.05 -3.19 -11.13
CA ILE A 49 -20.51 -4.26 -12.04
C ILE A 49 -21.17 -5.39 -11.26
N VAL A 50 -20.57 -5.84 -10.15
CA VAL A 50 -21.13 -6.91 -9.32
C VAL A 50 -22.42 -6.43 -8.63
N SER A 51 -22.46 -5.19 -8.16
CA SER A 51 -23.67 -4.58 -7.58
C SER A 51 -24.81 -4.42 -8.58
N ALA A 52 -24.51 -4.24 -9.87
CA ALA A 52 -25.52 -4.19 -10.92
C ALA A 52 -26.14 -5.57 -11.21
N TYR A 53 -25.44 -6.66 -10.90
CA TYR A 53 -25.96 -8.02 -11.05
C TYR A 53 -26.88 -8.42 -9.89
N SER A 54 -26.42 -8.30 -8.65
CA SER A 54 -27.21 -8.62 -7.46
C SER A 54 -26.60 -8.00 -6.21
N THR A 55 -27.46 -7.57 -5.28
CA THR A 55 -27.06 -7.09 -3.94
C THR A 55 -26.34 -8.17 -3.15
N ASP A 56 -26.82 -9.42 -3.23
CA ASP A 56 -26.26 -10.56 -2.51
C ASP A 56 -24.86 -10.92 -3.04
N ALA A 57 -24.70 -10.86 -4.36
CA ALA A 57 -23.41 -11.05 -5.01
C ALA A 57 -22.38 -9.98 -4.59
N ALA A 58 -22.81 -8.72 -4.55
CA ALA A 58 -21.95 -7.62 -4.10
C ALA A 58 -21.55 -7.76 -2.63
N ALA A 59 -22.48 -8.16 -1.76
CA ALA A 59 -22.21 -8.43 -0.35
C ALA A 59 -21.20 -9.57 -0.17
N ALA A 60 -21.38 -10.68 -0.89
CA ALA A 60 -20.46 -11.82 -0.86
C ALA A 60 -19.03 -11.41 -1.26
N VAL A 61 -18.89 -10.70 -2.38
CA VAL A 61 -17.60 -10.22 -2.89
C VAL A 61 -16.96 -9.19 -1.95
N ALA A 62 -17.74 -8.30 -1.34
CA ALA A 62 -17.25 -7.29 -0.41
C ALA A 62 -16.66 -7.91 0.87
N ILE A 63 -17.35 -8.89 1.47
CA ILE A 63 -16.86 -9.61 2.66
C ILE A 63 -15.56 -10.32 2.34
N VAL A 64 -15.50 -11.07 1.23
CA VAL A 64 -14.29 -11.79 0.85
C VAL A 64 -13.14 -10.84 0.56
N ARG A 65 -13.40 -9.68 -0.07
CA ARG A 65 -12.37 -8.67 -0.36
C ARG A 65 -11.68 -8.17 0.89
N GLN A 66 -12.40 -8.03 2.00
CA GLN A 66 -11.82 -7.60 3.27
C GLN A 66 -10.82 -8.61 3.81
N VAL A 67 -11.10 -9.91 3.67
CA VAL A 67 -10.14 -10.99 3.95
C VAL A 67 -8.95 -10.92 2.99
N LEU A 68 -9.21 -10.74 1.69
CA LEU A 68 -8.17 -10.67 0.68
C LEU A 68 -7.24 -9.47 0.84
N GLN A 69 -7.71 -8.36 1.40
CA GLN A 69 -6.88 -7.18 1.67
C GLN A 69 -5.70 -7.54 2.58
N VAL A 70 -5.95 -8.24 3.70
CA VAL A 70 -4.89 -8.70 4.62
C VAL A 70 -3.92 -9.65 3.91
N VAL A 71 -4.47 -10.57 3.11
CA VAL A 71 -3.70 -11.57 2.37
C VAL A 71 -2.82 -10.90 1.29
N PHE A 72 -3.32 -9.86 0.63
CA PHE A 72 -2.57 -9.10 -0.36
C PHE A 72 -1.41 -8.32 0.27
N GLU A 73 -1.59 -7.77 1.47
CA GLU A 73 -0.50 -7.11 2.20
C GLU A 73 0.63 -8.10 2.55
N ILE A 74 0.28 -9.31 3.03
CA ILE A 74 1.25 -10.38 3.27
C ILE A 74 1.97 -10.78 1.98
N SER A 75 1.23 -10.87 0.87
CA SER A 75 1.77 -11.19 -0.45
C SER A 75 2.68 -10.11 -1.01
N SER A 76 2.72 -8.90 -0.44
CA SER A 76 3.64 -7.84 -0.84
C SER A 76 4.98 -7.86 -0.08
N MET A 77 5.09 -8.67 0.98
CA MET A 77 6.18 -8.63 1.95
C MET A 77 7.56 -8.75 1.30
N VAL A 78 7.80 -9.77 0.48
CA VAL A 78 9.12 -9.93 -0.17
C VAL A 78 9.41 -8.76 -1.11
N GLY A 79 8.40 -8.23 -1.81
CA GLY A 79 8.54 -7.10 -2.71
C GLY A 79 9.03 -5.82 -2.00
N ILE A 80 8.51 -5.54 -0.80
CA ILE A 80 8.96 -4.40 0.02
C ILE A 80 10.45 -4.55 0.36
N GLY A 81 10.85 -5.72 0.86
CA GLY A 81 12.26 -5.99 1.21
C GLY A 81 13.19 -5.97 -0.01
N ALA A 82 12.70 -6.46 -1.17
CA ALA A 82 13.45 -6.47 -2.42
C ALA A 82 13.75 -5.06 -2.92
N VAL A 83 12.80 -4.11 -2.83
CA VAL A 83 13.03 -2.71 -3.25
C VAL A 83 14.23 -2.12 -2.53
N ILE A 84 14.31 -2.31 -1.21
CA ILE A 84 15.40 -1.78 -0.38
C ILE A 84 16.75 -2.32 -0.88
N LEU A 85 16.87 -3.65 -0.98
CA LEU A 85 18.13 -4.31 -1.34
C LEU A 85 18.53 -4.05 -2.80
N ILE A 86 17.57 -4.03 -3.73
CA ILE A 86 17.81 -3.69 -5.14
C ILE A 86 18.28 -2.25 -5.27
N SER A 87 17.62 -1.29 -4.60
CA SER A 87 18.01 0.12 -4.65
C SER A 87 19.39 0.34 -4.02
N HIS A 88 19.75 -0.37 -2.94
CA HIS A 88 21.12 -0.32 -2.39
C HIS A 88 22.15 -0.84 -3.39
N SER A 89 21.89 -2.01 -3.99
CA SER A 89 22.80 -2.63 -4.97
C SER A 89 23.01 -1.75 -6.20
N LEU A 90 21.93 -1.16 -6.74
CA LEU A 90 21.99 -0.21 -7.85
C LEU A 90 22.73 1.08 -7.46
N GLY A 91 22.54 1.60 -6.25
CA GLY A 91 23.30 2.74 -5.75
C GLY A 91 24.81 2.46 -5.62
N ARG A 92 25.18 1.22 -5.24
CA ARG A 92 26.57 0.73 -5.25
C ARG A 92 27.08 0.43 -6.66
N GLY A 93 26.28 0.63 -7.71
CA GLY A 93 26.57 0.29 -9.10
C GLY A 93 26.76 -1.21 -9.36
N ASP A 94 26.28 -2.07 -8.46
CA ASP A 94 26.22 -3.51 -8.66
C ASP A 94 24.87 -3.88 -9.30
N GLU A 95 24.80 -3.72 -10.62
CA GLU A 95 23.58 -4.05 -11.39
C GLU A 95 23.33 -5.56 -11.45
N GLU A 96 24.38 -6.37 -11.45
CA GLU A 96 24.23 -7.83 -11.52
C GLU A 96 23.70 -8.39 -10.19
N GLY A 97 24.21 -7.91 -9.06
CA GLY A 97 23.65 -8.19 -7.73
C GLY A 97 22.18 -7.77 -7.65
N ALA A 98 21.83 -6.59 -8.19
CA ALA A 98 20.45 -6.12 -8.24
C ALA A 98 19.53 -7.07 -9.03
N ARG A 99 20.00 -7.60 -10.18
CA ARG A 99 19.25 -8.59 -10.97
C ARG A 99 19.09 -9.92 -10.23
N GLN A 100 20.13 -10.39 -9.55
CA GLN A 100 20.05 -11.63 -8.75
C GLN A 100 19.08 -11.49 -7.58
N ILE A 101 19.10 -10.34 -6.90
CA ILE A 101 18.14 -10.01 -5.84
C ILE A 101 16.71 -10.00 -6.41
N ALA A 102 16.49 -9.39 -7.58
CA ALA A 102 15.18 -9.36 -8.23
C ALA A 102 14.67 -10.76 -8.61
N ALA A 103 15.50 -11.61 -9.21
CA ALA A 103 15.14 -12.98 -9.55
C ALA A 103 14.76 -13.79 -8.29
N LEU A 104 15.56 -13.65 -7.22
CA LEU A 104 15.26 -14.33 -5.96
C LEU A 104 14.00 -13.79 -5.30
N ALA A 105 13.74 -12.49 -5.38
CA ALA A 105 12.54 -11.86 -4.84
C ALA A 105 11.27 -12.40 -5.52
N VAL A 106 11.24 -12.45 -6.85
CA VAL A 106 10.11 -13.00 -7.61
C VAL A 106 9.87 -14.47 -7.23
N PHE A 107 10.91 -15.29 -7.20
CA PHE A 107 10.82 -16.69 -6.78
C PHE A 107 10.29 -16.85 -5.34
N THR A 108 10.87 -16.12 -4.40
CA THR A 108 10.52 -16.20 -2.97
C THR A 108 9.10 -15.72 -2.72
N ASN A 109 8.67 -14.64 -3.38
CA ASN A 109 7.31 -14.15 -3.22
C ASN A 109 6.30 -15.09 -3.86
N THR A 110 6.64 -15.73 -4.99
CA THR A 110 5.78 -16.75 -5.61
C THR A 110 5.58 -17.94 -4.66
N LEU A 111 6.65 -18.40 -4.00
CA LEU A 111 6.56 -19.42 -2.97
C LEU A 111 5.69 -18.97 -1.78
N LEU A 112 5.86 -17.71 -1.33
CA LEU A 112 5.02 -17.15 -0.27
C LEU A 112 3.55 -17.10 -0.69
N GLY A 113 3.24 -16.67 -1.91
CA GLY A 113 1.88 -16.65 -2.45
C GLY A 113 1.26 -18.03 -2.57
N LEU A 114 2.05 -19.05 -2.92
CA LEU A 114 1.59 -20.45 -2.91
C LEU A 114 1.25 -20.92 -1.50
N LEU A 115 2.11 -20.63 -0.51
CA LEU A 115 1.87 -20.98 0.89
C LEU A 115 0.62 -20.28 1.44
N VAL A 116 0.53 -18.97 1.24
CA VAL A 116 -0.58 -18.15 1.72
C VAL A 116 -1.89 -18.53 1.00
N GLY A 117 -1.85 -18.77 -0.31
CA GLY A 117 -2.99 -19.27 -1.07
C GLY A 117 -3.47 -20.64 -0.60
N GLY A 118 -2.55 -21.57 -0.33
CA GLY A 118 -2.89 -22.87 0.24
C GLY A 118 -3.52 -22.78 1.63
N LEU A 119 -2.97 -21.93 2.51
CA LEU A 119 -3.55 -21.66 3.83
C LEU A 119 -4.94 -21.02 3.72
N LEU A 120 -5.14 -20.09 2.78
CA LEU A 120 -6.43 -19.44 2.57
C LEU A 120 -7.48 -20.41 2.01
N PHE A 121 -7.08 -21.32 1.11
CA PHE A 121 -7.97 -22.33 0.54
C PHE A 121 -8.44 -23.33 1.62
N LEU A 122 -7.52 -23.81 2.45
CA LEU A 122 -7.83 -24.75 3.54
C LEU A 122 -8.58 -24.08 4.70
N GLY A 123 -8.20 -22.85 5.05
CA GLY A 123 -8.79 -22.08 6.15
C GLY A 123 -10.05 -21.31 5.77
N GLY A 124 -10.37 -21.18 4.48
CA GLY A 124 -11.46 -20.35 3.96
C GLY A 124 -12.82 -20.62 4.62
N PRO A 125 -13.28 -21.88 4.73
CA PRO A 125 -14.53 -22.21 5.41
C PRO A 125 -14.55 -21.80 6.88
N VAL A 126 -13.41 -21.86 7.58
CA VAL A 126 -13.31 -21.45 9.00
C VAL A 126 -13.41 -19.93 9.10
N ILE A 127 -12.74 -19.19 8.20
CA ILE A 127 -12.80 -17.73 8.16
C ILE A 127 -14.24 -17.26 7.91
N LEU A 128 -14.95 -17.86 6.94
CA LEU A 128 -16.34 -17.49 6.64
C LEU A 128 -17.30 -17.80 7.81
N ARG A 129 -17.03 -18.85 8.61
CA ARG A 129 -17.79 -19.13 9.84
C ARG A 129 -17.50 -18.11 10.94
N ILE A 130 -16.24 -17.70 11.12
CA ILE A 130 -15.86 -16.70 12.13
C ILE A 130 -16.49 -15.35 11.80
N LEU A 131 -16.58 -15.01 10.52
CA LEU A 131 -17.23 -13.79 10.04
C LEU A 131 -18.77 -13.85 10.06
N ASP A 132 -19.35 -14.97 10.50
CA ASP A 132 -20.79 -15.21 10.57
C ASP A 132 -21.52 -14.87 9.25
N VAL A 133 -20.95 -15.32 8.13
CA VAL A 133 -21.47 -15.01 6.80
C VAL A 133 -22.86 -15.65 6.62
N PRO A 134 -23.90 -14.88 6.24
CA PRO A 134 -25.25 -15.39 6.09
C PRO A 134 -25.35 -16.58 5.13
N ALA A 135 -26.23 -17.53 5.45
CA ALA A 135 -26.44 -18.74 4.65
C ALA A 135 -26.86 -18.47 3.20
N SER A 136 -27.49 -17.31 2.93
CA SER A 136 -27.87 -16.88 1.58
C SER A 136 -26.67 -16.57 0.68
N ILE A 137 -25.53 -16.14 1.24
CA ILE A 137 -24.36 -15.68 0.47
C ILE A 137 -23.08 -16.49 0.74
N VAL A 138 -23.10 -17.41 1.71
CA VAL A 138 -21.92 -18.19 2.10
C VAL A 138 -21.36 -19.05 0.96
N HIS A 139 -22.23 -19.59 0.09
CA HIS A 139 -21.80 -20.39 -1.06
C HIS A 139 -20.98 -19.54 -2.04
N ASP A 140 -21.51 -18.38 -2.41
CA ASP A 140 -20.87 -17.41 -3.29
C ASP A 140 -19.56 -16.87 -2.72
N ALA A 141 -19.57 -16.52 -1.43
CA ALA A 141 -18.37 -16.09 -0.72
C ALA A 141 -17.30 -17.20 -0.70
N SER A 142 -17.69 -18.45 -0.45
CA SER A 142 -16.78 -19.60 -0.45
C SER A 142 -16.20 -19.90 -1.82
N LEU A 143 -16.98 -19.76 -2.89
CA LEU A 143 -16.52 -19.93 -4.27
C LEU A 143 -15.51 -18.84 -4.62
N TYR A 144 -15.86 -17.58 -4.39
CA TYR A 144 -14.97 -16.45 -4.70
C TYR A 144 -13.67 -16.53 -3.88
N LEU A 145 -13.75 -16.86 -2.60
CA LEU A 145 -12.58 -17.01 -1.73
C LEU A 145 -11.65 -18.15 -2.20
N SER A 146 -12.22 -19.30 -2.57
CA SER A 146 -11.45 -20.44 -3.08
C SER A 146 -10.70 -20.11 -4.37
N VAL A 147 -11.37 -19.43 -5.31
CA VAL A 147 -10.76 -19.02 -6.57
C VAL A 147 -9.71 -17.94 -6.35
N ALA A 148 -9.99 -16.97 -5.48
CA ALA A 148 -9.00 -15.94 -5.11
C ALA A 148 -7.78 -16.55 -4.41
N ALA A 149 -7.97 -17.57 -3.56
CA ALA A 149 -6.88 -18.31 -2.93
C ALA A 149 -5.96 -18.98 -3.96
N ALA A 150 -6.53 -19.63 -4.98
CA ALA A 150 -5.74 -20.16 -6.09
C ALA A 150 -5.01 -19.06 -6.88
N ALA A 151 -5.61 -17.87 -7.00
CA ALA A 151 -5.02 -16.73 -7.68
C ALA A 151 -3.84 -16.09 -6.92
N MET A 152 -3.62 -16.43 -5.63
CA MET A 152 -2.59 -15.80 -4.80
C MET A 152 -1.17 -16.02 -5.29
N VAL A 153 -0.86 -17.20 -5.85
CA VAL A 153 0.47 -17.49 -6.40
C VAL A 153 0.82 -16.50 -7.53
N PHE A 154 -0.15 -16.22 -8.41
CA PHE A 154 0.01 -15.28 -9.51
C PHE A 154 0.07 -13.83 -9.01
N ASN A 155 -0.76 -13.49 -8.03
CA ASN A 155 -0.73 -12.18 -7.39
C ASN A 155 0.64 -11.88 -6.75
N ALA A 156 1.19 -12.83 -6.00
CA ALA A 156 2.48 -12.66 -5.36
C ALA A 156 3.63 -12.53 -6.37
N LEU A 157 3.58 -13.28 -7.47
CA LEU A 157 4.54 -13.10 -8.57
C LEU A 157 4.45 -11.69 -9.15
N ALA A 158 3.24 -11.25 -9.52
CA ALA A 158 3.02 -9.94 -10.14
C ALA A 158 3.44 -8.78 -9.22
N THR A 159 3.09 -8.83 -7.93
CA THR A 159 3.46 -7.80 -6.95
C THR A 159 4.97 -7.71 -6.73
N ALA A 160 5.69 -8.84 -6.68
CA ALA A 160 7.15 -8.84 -6.61
C ALA A 160 7.77 -8.29 -7.90
N ALA A 161 7.23 -8.64 -9.06
CA ALA A 161 7.71 -8.13 -10.34
C ALA A 161 7.52 -6.60 -10.46
N ILE A 162 6.36 -6.07 -10.07
CA ILE A 162 6.10 -4.63 -9.99
C ILE A 162 7.09 -3.95 -9.04
N ALA A 163 7.34 -4.54 -7.86
CA ALA A 163 8.29 -4.02 -6.89
C ALA A 163 9.72 -3.96 -7.47
N CYS A 164 10.15 -5.00 -8.19
CA CYS A 164 11.44 -5.02 -8.87
C CYS A 164 11.53 -3.95 -9.96
N LEU A 165 10.54 -3.85 -10.86
CA LEU A 165 10.51 -2.82 -11.90
C LEU A 165 10.56 -1.41 -11.31
N ARG A 166 9.87 -1.18 -10.18
CA ARG A 166 9.90 0.09 -9.45
C ARG A 166 11.29 0.37 -8.89
N ALA A 167 11.94 -0.64 -8.29
CA ALA A 167 13.28 -0.52 -7.73
C ALA A 167 14.35 -0.23 -8.79
N PHE A 168 14.16 -0.65 -10.04
CA PHE A 168 15.01 -0.28 -11.19
C PHE A 168 14.62 1.08 -11.83
N GLY A 169 13.50 1.67 -11.40
CA GLY A 169 12.95 2.91 -11.94
C GLY A 169 12.36 2.75 -13.35
N SER A 170 11.86 1.57 -13.68
CA SER A 170 11.19 1.21 -14.94
C SER A 170 9.68 1.47 -14.88
N SER A 171 9.29 2.61 -14.30
CA SER A 171 7.89 2.89 -13.94
C SER A 171 6.94 3.06 -15.14
N ARG A 172 7.47 3.36 -16.34
CA ARG A 172 6.67 3.42 -17.58
C ARG A 172 6.08 2.05 -17.92
N VAL A 173 6.84 0.97 -17.74
CA VAL A 173 6.38 -0.40 -17.98
C VAL A 173 5.25 -0.73 -16.99
N ILE A 174 5.40 -0.33 -15.73
CA ILE A 174 4.37 -0.53 -14.69
C ILE A 174 3.03 0.10 -15.09
N VAL A 175 3.06 1.36 -15.57
CA VAL A 175 1.84 2.07 -15.97
C VAL A 175 1.23 1.48 -17.23
N MET A 176 2.03 1.25 -18.29
CA MET A 176 1.50 0.75 -19.57
C MET A 176 0.90 -0.65 -19.43
N THR A 177 1.61 -1.56 -18.74
CA THR A 177 1.12 -2.91 -18.45
C THR A 177 -0.09 -2.86 -17.52
N GLY A 178 -0.06 -2.02 -16.47
CA GLY A 178 -1.17 -1.86 -15.54
C GLY A 178 -2.44 -1.34 -16.21
N LEU A 179 -2.33 -0.35 -17.11
CA LEU A 179 -3.46 0.19 -17.87
C LEU A 179 -4.09 -0.87 -18.77
N LEU A 180 -3.26 -1.59 -19.55
CA LEU A 180 -3.75 -2.65 -20.43
C LEU A 180 -4.51 -3.72 -19.65
N LEU A 181 -3.92 -4.19 -18.54
CA LEU A 181 -4.53 -5.23 -17.70
C LEU A 181 -5.79 -4.74 -16.99
N SER A 182 -5.85 -3.47 -16.61
CA SER A 182 -7.04 -2.86 -16.01
C SER A 182 -8.21 -2.85 -16.99
N VAL A 183 -7.97 -2.45 -18.24
CA VAL A 183 -8.99 -2.45 -19.30
C VAL A 183 -9.47 -3.88 -19.59
N ILE A 184 -8.55 -4.82 -19.75
CA ILE A 184 -8.88 -6.23 -19.96
C ILE A 184 -9.72 -6.77 -18.80
N TYR A 185 -9.34 -6.45 -17.56
CA TYR A 185 -10.03 -6.94 -16.37
C TYR A 185 -11.44 -6.37 -16.24
N ILE A 186 -11.63 -5.06 -16.43
CA ILE A 186 -12.96 -4.43 -16.37
C ILE A 186 -13.86 -5.03 -17.46
N GLY A 187 -13.35 -5.18 -18.69
CA GLY A 187 -14.09 -5.80 -19.80
C GLY A 187 -14.45 -7.26 -19.51
N ALA A 188 -13.49 -8.06 -19.03
CA ALA A 188 -13.73 -9.46 -18.66
C ALA A 188 -14.75 -9.58 -17.51
N THR A 189 -14.66 -8.72 -16.51
CA THR A 189 -15.61 -8.69 -15.38
C THR A 189 -17.00 -8.33 -15.87
N TYR A 190 -17.14 -7.31 -16.70
CA TYR A 190 -18.43 -6.93 -17.29
C TYR A 190 -19.08 -8.09 -18.05
N VAL A 191 -18.33 -8.72 -18.98
CA VAL A 191 -18.83 -9.82 -19.82
C VAL A 191 -19.19 -11.05 -18.98
N LEU A 192 -18.35 -11.43 -18.02
CA LEU A 192 -18.56 -12.66 -17.23
C LEU A 192 -19.64 -12.48 -16.14
N VAL A 193 -19.75 -11.29 -15.54
CA VAL A 193 -20.71 -11.04 -14.45
C VAL A 193 -22.11 -10.77 -15.01
N LEU A 194 -22.24 -9.79 -15.91
CA LEU A 194 -23.54 -9.35 -16.43
C LEU A 194 -23.99 -10.12 -17.68
N GLY A 195 -23.09 -10.90 -18.30
CA GLY A 195 -23.34 -11.54 -19.57
C GLY A 195 -23.23 -10.54 -20.73
N ALA A 196 -22.66 -10.97 -21.84
CA ALA A 196 -22.64 -10.20 -23.07
C ALA A 196 -22.52 -11.13 -24.28
N GLY A 197 -23.37 -10.92 -25.29
CA GLY A 197 -23.41 -11.76 -26.49
C GLY A 197 -23.77 -13.22 -26.17
N PRO A 198 -22.93 -14.22 -26.51
CA PRO A 198 -23.23 -15.63 -26.28
C PRO A 198 -22.96 -16.11 -24.84
N VAL A 199 -22.35 -15.28 -23.99
CA VAL A 199 -21.97 -15.66 -22.62
C VAL A 199 -23.13 -15.33 -21.67
N PRO A 200 -23.71 -16.33 -20.97
CA PRO A 200 -24.74 -16.07 -19.97
C PRO A 200 -24.14 -15.36 -18.74
N PRO A 201 -24.94 -14.60 -17.97
CA PRO A 201 -24.47 -13.95 -16.76
C PRO A 201 -24.07 -14.99 -15.70
N LEU A 202 -22.82 -14.96 -15.24
CA LEU A 202 -22.28 -15.90 -14.25
C LEU A 202 -22.21 -15.32 -12.83
N GLY A 203 -22.62 -14.05 -12.62
CA GLY A 203 -22.64 -13.42 -11.30
C GLY A 203 -21.30 -13.49 -10.57
N VAL A 204 -21.33 -13.98 -9.33
CA VAL A 204 -20.12 -14.13 -8.48
C VAL A 204 -19.08 -15.08 -9.09
N THR A 205 -19.53 -16.14 -9.77
CA THR A 205 -18.65 -17.08 -10.47
C THR A 205 -17.90 -16.36 -11.59
N GLY A 206 -18.58 -15.47 -12.31
CA GLY A 206 -17.97 -14.62 -13.33
C GLY A 206 -16.91 -13.68 -12.75
N ALA A 207 -17.21 -13.03 -11.62
CA ALA A 207 -16.28 -12.15 -10.92
C ALA A 207 -15.03 -12.90 -10.43
N ALA A 208 -15.23 -14.13 -9.92
CA ALA A 208 -14.15 -15.00 -9.47
C ALA A 208 -13.21 -15.39 -10.62
N TYR A 209 -13.75 -15.82 -11.76
CA TYR A 209 -12.94 -16.17 -12.93
C TYR A 209 -12.27 -14.96 -13.59
N ALA A 210 -12.94 -13.81 -13.66
CA ALA A 210 -12.31 -12.56 -14.11
C ALA A 210 -11.10 -12.20 -13.23
N THR A 211 -11.23 -12.40 -11.91
CA THR A 211 -10.14 -12.18 -10.95
C THR A 211 -9.00 -13.18 -11.16
N LEU A 212 -9.28 -14.48 -11.29
CA LEU A 212 -8.23 -15.47 -11.57
C LEU A 212 -7.50 -15.17 -12.89
N GLY A 213 -8.26 -14.93 -13.97
CA GLY A 213 -7.72 -14.65 -15.29
C GLY A 213 -6.84 -13.39 -15.30
N SER A 214 -7.28 -12.31 -14.62
CA SER A 214 -6.46 -11.09 -14.52
C SER A 214 -5.20 -11.30 -13.69
N ARG A 215 -5.23 -12.08 -12.60
CA ARG A 215 -4.00 -12.36 -11.83
C ARG A 215 -3.01 -13.19 -12.64
N ILE A 216 -3.48 -14.18 -13.41
CA ILE A 216 -2.64 -14.94 -14.36
C ILE A 216 -2.03 -14.01 -15.41
N ALA A 217 -2.85 -13.15 -16.03
CA ALA A 217 -2.38 -12.19 -17.03
C ALA A 217 -1.36 -11.20 -16.43
N MET A 218 -1.60 -10.69 -15.21
CA MET A 218 -0.66 -9.86 -14.47
C MET A 218 0.66 -10.60 -14.22
N ALA A 219 0.61 -11.84 -13.75
CA ALA A 219 1.81 -12.62 -13.47
C ALA A 219 2.63 -12.86 -14.74
N LEU A 220 1.97 -13.23 -15.85
CA LEU A 220 2.63 -13.44 -17.13
C LEU A 220 3.24 -12.14 -17.66
N MET A 221 2.44 -11.07 -17.75
CA MET A 221 2.90 -9.80 -18.32
C MET A 221 4.00 -9.14 -17.49
N PHE A 222 3.85 -9.09 -16.16
CA PHE A 222 4.88 -8.51 -15.30
C PHE A 222 6.10 -9.42 -15.17
N GLY A 223 5.92 -10.75 -15.20
CA GLY A 223 7.02 -11.71 -15.24
C GLY A 223 7.86 -11.55 -16.51
N LEU A 224 7.21 -11.48 -17.68
CA LEU A 224 7.89 -11.21 -18.96
C LEU A 224 8.53 -9.83 -18.98
N ALA A 225 7.84 -8.79 -18.49
CA ALA A 225 8.38 -7.44 -18.40
C ALA A 225 9.66 -7.41 -17.56
N VAL A 226 9.68 -8.09 -16.43
CA VAL A 226 10.89 -8.23 -15.60
C VAL A 226 11.98 -9.00 -16.32
N TYR A 227 11.65 -10.11 -16.98
CA TYR A 227 12.62 -10.91 -17.72
C TYR A 227 13.31 -10.11 -18.83
N TYR A 228 12.54 -9.43 -19.69
CA TYR A 228 13.08 -8.65 -20.80
C TYR A 228 13.68 -7.30 -20.41
N THR A 229 13.07 -6.59 -19.45
CA THR A 229 13.54 -5.25 -19.05
C THR A 229 14.77 -5.32 -18.15
N LEU A 230 14.82 -6.31 -17.25
CA LEU A 230 15.90 -6.42 -16.28
C LEU A 230 16.99 -7.39 -16.74
N GLY A 231 16.70 -8.28 -17.69
CA GLY A 231 17.64 -9.30 -18.17
C GLY A 231 17.95 -10.31 -17.06
N LEU A 232 16.90 -10.81 -16.38
CA LEU A 232 17.08 -11.72 -15.25
C LEU A 232 17.86 -12.97 -15.68
N ARG A 233 18.93 -13.26 -14.95
CA ARG A 233 19.67 -14.53 -15.03
C ARG A 233 19.32 -15.38 -13.83
N PHE A 234 19.36 -16.70 -14.01
CA PHE A 234 19.19 -17.64 -12.91
C PHE A 234 20.22 -17.35 -11.81
N VAL A 235 19.75 -17.35 -10.55
CA VAL A 235 20.61 -17.11 -9.39
C VAL A 235 21.52 -18.32 -9.18
N ALA A 236 22.71 -18.26 -9.77
CA ALA A 236 23.81 -19.17 -9.52
C ALA A 236 24.49 -18.77 -8.20
N GLY A 237 24.49 -19.66 -7.21
CA GLY A 237 25.17 -19.41 -5.94
C GLY A 237 24.83 -20.43 -4.86
N PRO A 238 25.59 -20.45 -3.75
CA PRO A 238 25.35 -21.38 -2.66
C PRO A 238 23.95 -21.22 -2.08
N ILE A 239 23.27 -22.34 -1.80
CA ILE A 239 21.91 -22.35 -1.22
C ILE A 239 21.84 -21.47 0.04
N ARG A 240 22.87 -21.53 0.89
CA ARG A 240 22.97 -20.76 2.13
C ARG A 240 22.93 -19.24 1.89
N ALA A 241 23.59 -18.74 0.85
CA ALA A 241 23.60 -17.31 0.53
C ALA A 241 22.21 -16.84 0.06
N ARG A 242 21.53 -17.66 -0.76
CA ARG A 242 20.15 -17.40 -1.20
C ARG A 242 19.19 -17.38 -0.01
N LEU A 243 19.24 -18.37 0.87
CA LEU A 243 18.41 -18.43 2.07
C LEU A 243 18.61 -17.21 2.99
N LEU A 244 19.87 -16.77 3.15
CA LEU A 244 20.17 -15.57 3.93
C LEU A 244 19.52 -14.32 3.31
N LEU A 245 19.61 -14.18 1.99
CA LEU A 245 19.02 -13.05 1.26
C LEU A 245 17.48 -13.07 1.31
N MET A 246 16.86 -14.25 1.17
CA MET A 246 15.42 -14.45 1.35
C MET A 246 14.98 -14.01 2.75
N ARG A 247 15.67 -14.51 3.79
CA ARG A 247 15.41 -14.13 5.18
C ARG A 247 15.56 -12.62 5.40
N ARG A 248 16.57 -11.99 4.81
CA ARG A 248 16.78 -10.54 4.92
C ARG A 248 15.59 -9.76 4.35
N MET A 249 15.09 -10.12 3.16
CA MET A 249 13.90 -9.47 2.56
C MET A 249 12.69 -9.56 3.49
N LEU A 250 12.40 -10.75 4.01
CA LEU A 250 11.27 -11.00 4.90
C LEU A 250 11.40 -10.18 6.20
N VAL A 251 12.58 -10.18 6.83
CA VAL A 251 12.82 -9.46 8.09
C VAL A 251 12.74 -7.94 7.93
N LEU A 252 13.16 -7.41 6.78
CA LEU A 252 13.07 -5.98 6.49
C LEU A 252 11.62 -5.52 6.27
N ALA A 253 10.80 -6.37 5.66
CA ALA A 253 9.42 -6.04 5.32
C ALA A 253 8.39 -6.39 6.40
N PHE A 254 8.69 -7.38 7.24
CA PHE A 254 7.78 -7.86 8.28
C PHE A 254 7.19 -6.73 9.16
N PRO A 255 7.98 -5.76 9.65
CA PRO A 255 7.43 -4.64 10.39
C PRO A 255 6.38 -3.87 9.57
N SER A 256 6.68 -3.49 8.33
CA SER A 256 5.74 -2.72 7.52
C SER A 256 4.45 -3.46 7.19
N VAL A 257 4.53 -4.75 6.88
CA VAL A 257 3.31 -5.56 6.65
C VAL A 257 2.48 -5.65 7.93
N SER A 258 3.14 -5.78 9.08
CA SER A 258 2.45 -5.79 10.38
C SER A 258 1.74 -4.46 10.67
N ASP A 259 2.36 -3.33 10.31
CA ASP A 259 1.76 -1.99 10.41
C ASP A 259 0.51 -1.87 9.53
N TYR A 260 0.56 -2.31 8.27
CA TYR A 260 -0.61 -2.28 7.37
C TYR A 260 -1.77 -3.14 7.87
N ILE A 261 -1.48 -4.35 8.34
CA ILE A 261 -2.50 -5.25 8.90
C ILE A 261 -3.10 -4.62 10.17
N GLY A 262 -2.25 -4.12 11.07
CA GLY A 262 -2.69 -3.46 12.30
C GLY A 262 -3.55 -2.22 12.01
N TYR A 263 -3.19 -1.42 11.01
CA TYR A 263 -3.97 -0.27 10.58
C TYR A 263 -5.33 -0.67 10.00
N GLY A 264 -5.41 -1.79 9.25
CA GLY A 264 -6.67 -2.33 8.76
C GLY A 264 -7.65 -2.66 9.89
N PHE A 265 -7.20 -3.38 10.91
CA PHE A 265 -8.01 -3.66 12.11
C PHE A 265 -8.38 -2.39 12.87
N TYR A 266 -7.47 -1.44 13.00
CA TYR A 266 -7.74 -0.14 13.61
C TYR A 266 -8.90 0.58 12.92
N GLN A 267 -8.91 0.63 11.58
CA GLN A 267 -9.99 1.25 10.81
C GLN A 267 -11.35 0.56 10.99
N LEU A 268 -11.37 -0.77 11.19
CA LEU A 268 -12.60 -1.52 11.49
C LEU A 268 -13.18 -1.11 12.85
N VAL A 269 -12.33 -0.96 13.87
CA VAL A 269 -12.79 -0.54 15.21
C VAL A 269 -13.32 0.90 15.15
N LEU A 270 -12.64 1.80 14.46
CA LEU A 270 -13.13 3.17 14.25
C LEU A 270 -14.48 3.22 13.52
N LEU A 271 -14.67 2.36 12.51
CA LEU A 271 -15.97 2.23 11.85
C LEU A 271 -17.05 1.76 12.83
N GLY A 272 -16.72 0.82 13.72
CA GLY A 272 -17.62 0.36 14.79
C GLY A 272 -18.07 1.48 15.73
N PHE A 273 -17.16 2.39 16.12
CA PHE A 273 -17.53 3.58 16.90
C PHE A 273 -18.51 4.47 16.13
N VAL A 274 -18.19 4.79 14.88
CA VAL A 274 -19.03 5.66 14.04
C VAL A 274 -20.40 5.07 13.76
N ALA A 275 -20.50 3.74 13.61
CA ALA A 275 -21.77 3.04 13.42
C ALA A 275 -22.76 3.24 14.58
N GLY A 276 -22.27 3.50 15.80
CA GLY A 276 -23.09 3.80 16.97
C GLY A 276 -23.85 5.14 16.89
N PHE A 277 -23.42 6.07 16.04
CA PHE A 277 -23.98 7.43 15.92
C PHE A 277 -24.97 7.58 14.76
N GLY A 278 -25.46 6.48 14.22
CA GLY A 278 -26.51 6.47 13.19
C GLY A 278 -26.00 6.46 11.75
N VAL A 279 -26.95 6.36 10.83
CA VAL A 279 -26.67 6.16 9.39
C VAL A 279 -26.02 7.39 8.76
N SER A 280 -26.43 8.60 9.14
CA SER A 280 -25.86 9.86 8.63
C SER A 280 -24.34 9.90 8.89
N SER A 281 -23.93 9.54 10.10
CA SER A 281 -22.53 9.45 10.55
C SER A 281 -21.68 8.47 9.73
N VAL A 282 -22.21 7.28 9.46
CA VAL A 282 -21.55 6.26 8.64
C VAL A 282 -21.40 6.72 7.19
N LEU A 283 -22.45 7.32 6.63
CA LEU A 283 -22.42 7.85 5.26
C LEU A 283 -21.41 8.99 5.13
N SER A 284 -21.42 9.96 6.05
CA SER A 284 -20.47 11.07 6.05
C SER A 284 -19.03 10.56 6.10
N ARG A 285 -18.74 9.61 7.01
CA ARG A 285 -17.42 8.96 7.06
C ARG A 285 -17.08 8.28 5.75
N THR A 286 -18.01 7.57 5.13
CA THR A 286 -17.78 6.84 3.88
C THR A 286 -17.37 7.79 2.76
N TYR A 287 -18.10 8.90 2.56
CA TYR A 287 -17.77 9.88 1.53
C TYR A 287 -16.45 10.60 1.81
N VAL A 288 -16.19 11.01 3.04
CA VAL A 288 -14.90 11.65 3.37
C VAL A 288 -13.73 10.69 3.27
N MET A 289 -13.90 9.41 3.64
CA MET A 289 -12.87 8.38 3.46
C MET A 289 -12.58 8.10 1.98
N LEU A 290 -13.56 8.27 1.08
CA LEU A 290 -13.34 8.19 -0.35
C LEU A 290 -12.42 9.32 -0.85
N ALA A 291 -12.65 10.55 -0.40
CA ALA A 291 -11.74 11.68 -0.67
C ALA A 291 -10.35 11.46 -0.04
N MET A 292 -10.29 10.99 1.22
CA MET A 292 -9.02 10.65 1.88
C MET A 292 -8.27 9.56 1.15
N THR A 293 -8.94 8.56 0.57
CA THR A 293 -8.28 7.50 -0.19
C THR A 293 -7.50 8.08 -1.36
N PHE A 294 -8.06 9.07 -2.08
CA PHE A 294 -7.33 9.77 -3.14
C PHE A 294 -6.08 10.51 -2.61
N LEU A 295 -6.18 11.19 -1.47
CA LEU A 295 -5.04 11.84 -0.80
C LEU A 295 -3.98 10.82 -0.39
N ILE A 296 -4.38 9.67 0.17
CA ILE A 296 -3.51 8.56 0.54
C ILE A 296 -2.75 8.05 -0.69
N LEU A 297 -3.41 7.89 -1.84
CA LEU A 297 -2.74 7.46 -3.08
C LEU A 297 -1.63 8.43 -3.51
N VAL A 298 -1.83 9.74 -3.34
CA VAL A 298 -0.81 10.76 -3.65
C VAL A 298 0.38 10.63 -2.70
N VAL A 299 0.15 10.58 -1.38
CA VAL A 299 1.24 10.44 -0.39
C VAL A 299 2.00 9.13 -0.61
N MET A 300 1.30 8.03 -0.85
CA MET A 300 1.91 6.73 -1.10
C MET A 300 2.75 6.72 -2.37
N ALA A 301 2.30 7.39 -3.43
CA ALA A 301 3.07 7.50 -4.67
C ALA A 301 4.37 8.29 -4.47
N VAL A 302 4.32 9.42 -3.75
CA VAL A 302 5.51 10.20 -3.39
C VAL A 302 6.43 9.41 -2.49
N SER A 303 5.89 8.70 -1.50
CA SER A 303 6.65 7.89 -0.54
C SER A 303 7.38 6.74 -1.22
N GLN A 304 6.72 6.01 -2.12
CA GLN A 304 7.33 4.93 -2.90
C GLN A 304 8.42 5.43 -3.87
N GLY A 305 8.21 6.58 -4.52
CA GLY A 305 9.23 7.20 -5.37
C GLY A 305 10.44 7.68 -4.56
N ASN A 306 10.18 8.27 -3.39
CA ASN A 306 11.19 8.73 -2.45
C ASN A 306 12.00 7.57 -1.85
N GLU A 307 11.35 6.46 -1.50
CA GLU A 307 11.99 5.23 -0.99
C GLU A 307 13.09 4.72 -1.94
N VAL A 308 12.81 4.68 -3.24
CA VAL A 308 13.80 4.28 -4.26
C VAL A 308 14.97 5.27 -4.34
N LEU A 309 14.69 6.58 -4.33
CA LEU A 309 15.75 7.61 -4.40
C LEU A 309 16.63 7.64 -3.15
N VAL A 310 16.03 7.50 -1.96
CA VAL A 310 16.74 7.39 -0.70
C VAL A 310 17.59 6.12 -0.70
N GLY A 311 17.05 4.99 -1.17
CA GLY A 311 17.79 3.73 -1.32
C GLY A 311 19.00 3.85 -2.25
N TYR A 312 18.86 4.51 -3.40
CA TYR A 312 20.00 4.75 -4.30
C TYR A 312 21.07 5.62 -3.65
N ARG A 313 20.69 6.76 -3.03
CA ARG A 313 21.63 7.67 -2.38
C ARG A 313 22.34 7.01 -1.19
N TRP A 314 21.62 6.13 -0.48
CA TRP A 314 22.19 5.30 0.58
C TRP A 314 23.26 4.35 0.03
N GLY A 315 22.95 3.63 -1.05
CA GLY A 315 23.90 2.75 -1.74
C GLY A 315 25.10 3.48 -2.34
N GLU A 316 24.94 4.73 -2.79
CA GLU A 316 26.02 5.59 -3.28
C GLU A 316 26.93 6.15 -2.16
N GLY A 317 26.59 5.93 -0.88
CA GLY A 317 27.28 6.53 0.26
C GLY A 317 26.94 8.01 0.51
N ARG A 318 25.92 8.55 -0.19
CA ARG A 318 25.53 9.96 -0.16
C ARG A 318 24.43 10.22 0.87
N ARG A 319 24.72 9.92 2.13
CA ARG A 319 23.75 9.98 3.25
C ARG A 319 23.15 11.37 3.44
N GLN A 320 23.93 12.43 3.28
CA GLN A 320 23.43 13.80 3.42
C GLN A 320 22.45 14.18 2.31
N ASP A 321 22.63 13.66 1.10
CA ASP A 321 21.70 13.88 0.01
C ASP A 321 20.42 13.06 0.21
N ALA A 322 20.52 11.86 0.79
CA ALA A 322 19.35 11.08 1.21
C ALA A 322 18.53 11.83 2.28
N TYR A 323 19.18 12.43 3.27
CA TYR A 323 18.54 13.25 4.30
C TYR A 323 17.73 14.41 3.69
N ARG A 324 18.35 15.19 2.81
CA ARG A 324 17.70 16.32 2.13
C ARG A 324 16.58 15.85 1.19
N GLN A 325 16.71 14.67 0.57
CA GLN A 325 15.66 14.11 -0.30
C GLN A 325 14.37 13.90 0.47
N ALA A 326 14.46 13.19 1.61
CA ALA A 326 13.29 12.81 2.38
C ALA A 326 12.52 14.04 2.87
N LEU A 327 13.21 15.06 3.39
CA LEU A 327 12.57 16.29 3.86
C LEU A 327 11.91 17.09 2.74
N ARG A 328 12.55 17.18 1.56
CA ARG A 328 11.94 17.82 0.38
C ARG A 328 10.70 17.05 -0.08
N SER A 329 10.75 15.72 -0.06
CA SER A 329 9.60 14.87 -0.39
C SER A 329 8.45 15.04 0.61
N CYS A 330 8.74 15.22 1.91
CA CYS A 330 7.73 15.49 2.94
C CYS A 330 7.00 16.81 2.67
N LEU A 331 7.75 17.88 2.40
CA LEU A 331 7.17 19.19 2.06
C LEU A 331 6.37 19.13 0.77
N ALA A 332 6.90 18.49 -0.28
CA ALA A 332 6.17 18.33 -1.54
C ALA A 332 4.87 17.54 -1.37
N ALA A 333 4.90 16.41 -0.66
CA ALA A 333 3.71 15.61 -0.37
C ALA A 333 2.68 16.41 0.43
N THR A 334 3.12 17.14 1.47
CA THR A 334 2.25 17.97 2.30
C THR A 334 1.57 19.06 1.48
N LEU A 335 2.34 19.84 0.71
CA LEU A 335 1.79 20.95 -0.08
C LEU A 335 0.79 20.46 -1.13
N VAL A 336 1.11 19.37 -1.85
CA VAL A 336 0.21 18.81 -2.87
C VAL A 336 -1.06 18.27 -2.24
N THR A 337 -0.96 17.50 -1.16
CA THR A 337 -2.15 16.91 -0.52
C THR A 337 -2.99 17.92 0.23
N MET A 338 -2.39 18.92 0.88
CA MET A 338 -3.16 20.04 1.45
C MET A 338 -3.90 20.83 0.38
N ALA A 339 -3.27 21.09 -0.78
CA ALA A 339 -3.94 21.79 -1.88
C ALA A 339 -5.12 20.99 -2.42
N ILE A 340 -4.99 19.67 -2.56
CA ILE A 340 -6.09 18.78 -2.99
C ILE A 340 -7.18 18.68 -1.91
N ALA A 341 -6.81 18.57 -0.63
CA ALA A 341 -7.77 18.54 0.47
C ALA A 341 -8.56 19.86 0.57
N LEU A 342 -7.87 20.99 0.40
CA LEU A 342 -8.50 22.30 0.31
C LEU A 342 -9.46 22.39 -0.87
N LEU A 343 -9.10 21.84 -2.03
CA LEU A 343 -9.99 21.78 -3.19
C LEU A 343 -11.24 20.94 -2.91
N PHE A 344 -11.11 19.78 -2.26
CA PHE A 344 -12.25 18.96 -1.87
C PHE A 344 -13.18 19.68 -0.90
N TRP A 345 -12.62 20.45 0.04
CA TRP A 345 -13.43 21.24 0.97
C TRP A 345 -14.10 22.44 0.28
N LEU A 346 -13.39 23.19 -0.56
CA LEU A 346 -13.96 24.32 -1.31
C LEU A 346 -15.05 23.90 -2.30
N LEU A 347 -14.95 22.68 -2.83
CA LEU A 347 -15.91 22.08 -3.74
C LEU A 347 -16.76 21.00 -3.05
N SER A 348 -16.96 21.09 -1.73
CA SER A 348 -17.66 20.07 -0.96
C SER A 348 -19.09 19.84 -1.47
N ASP A 349 -19.81 20.91 -1.79
CA ASP A 349 -21.19 20.85 -2.30
C ASP A 349 -21.26 20.11 -3.63
N GLN A 350 -20.34 20.39 -4.55
CA GLN A 350 -20.28 19.71 -5.84
C GLN A 350 -19.84 18.26 -5.66
N TYR A 351 -18.80 18.01 -4.86
CA TYR A 351 -18.28 16.67 -4.60
C TYR A 351 -19.32 15.75 -3.94
N LEU A 352 -19.97 16.22 -2.87
CA LEU A 352 -20.99 15.48 -2.14
C LEU A 352 -22.30 15.43 -2.92
N GLY A 353 -22.58 16.46 -3.73
CA GLY A 353 -23.70 16.50 -4.67
C GLY A 353 -23.61 15.42 -5.76
N LEU A 354 -22.42 14.95 -6.14
CA LEU A 354 -22.27 13.79 -7.04
C LEU A 354 -22.90 12.52 -6.46
N PHE A 355 -23.02 12.43 -5.13
CA PHE A 355 -23.65 11.32 -4.43
C PHE A 355 -25.10 11.62 -4.00
N GLY A 356 -25.67 12.75 -4.45
CA GLY A 356 -27.04 13.16 -4.13
C GLY A 356 -27.29 13.45 -2.65
N GLN A 357 -26.24 13.76 -1.88
CA GLN A 357 -26.36 13.97 -0.43
C GLN A 357 -26.89 15.35 -0.09
N THR A 358 -27.80 15.42 0.89
CA THR A 358 -28.42 16.66 1.37
C THR A 358 -28.59 16.63 2.89
N GLY A 359 -28.86 17.79 3.49
CA GLY A 359 -29.12 17.92 4.93
C GLY A 359 -27.91 17.56 5.79
N GLU A 360 -28.15 16.82 6.88
CA GLU A 360 -27.16 16.49 7.90
C GLU A 360 -25.88 15.84 7.34
N VAL A 361 -26.00 14.92 6.37
CA VAL A 361 -24.85 14.22 5.78
C VAL A 361 -23.94 15.19 5.03
N LEU A 362 -24.51 16.19 4.34
CA LEU A 362 -23.76 17.20 3.60
C LEU A 362 -22.98 18.11 4.56
N GLU A 363 -23.65 18.61 5.59
CA GLU A 363 -23.05 19.49 6.60
C GLU A 363 -21.91 18.78 7.35
N LEU A 364 -22.16 17.59 7.87
CA LEU A 364 -21.18 16.80 8.59
C LEU A 364 -19.99 16.43 7.69
N SER A 365 -20.24 15.94 6.47
CA SER A 365 -19.15 15.60 5.53
C SER A 365 -18.30 16.82 5.16
N THR A 366 -18.92 17.98 4.99
CA THR A 366 -18.22 19.24 4.68
C THR A 366 -17.29 19.63 5.82
N TYR A 367 -17.77 19.50 7.07
CA TYR A 367 -16.94 19.74 8.25
C TYR A 367 -15.79 18.73 8.37
N LEU A 368 -16.03 17.44 8.12
CA LEU A 368 -14.98 16.41 8.14
C LEU A 368 -13.95 16.61 7.01
N LEU A 369 -14.35 17.12 5.84
CA LEU A 369 -13.44 17.53 4.76
C LEU A 369 -12.54 18.69 5.19
N LEU A 370 -13.06 19.66 5.95
CA LEU A 370 -12.25 20.73 6.54
C LEU A 370 -11.18 20.14 7.48
N LEU A 371 -11.58 19.26 8.40
CA LEU A 371 -10.65 18.60 9.33
C LEU A 371 -9.57 17.79 8.61
N THR A 372 -9.92 17.20 7.47
CA THR A 372 -8.99 16.41 6.64
C THR A 372 -7.80 17.22 6.14
N ILE A 373 -7.92 18.55 5.97
CA ILE A 373 -6.81 19.45 5.63
C ILE A 373 -5.72 19.41 6.70
N PHE A 374 -6.12 19.40 7.98
CA PHE A 374 -5.20 19.40 9.12
C PHE A 374 -4.54 18.04 9.37
N ILE A 375 -5.12 16.95 8.86
CA ILE A 375 -4.52 15.61 8.90
C ILE A 375 -3.32 15.51 7.94
N GLN A 376 -3.37 16.20 6.79
CA GLN A 376 -2.41 15.98 5.69
C GLN A 376 -0.94 16.21 6.07
N PRO A 377 -0.54 17.28 6.80
CA PRO A 377 0.86 17.46 7.18
C PRO A 377 1.41 16.31 8.03
N GLY A 378 0.66 15.89 9.05
CA GLY A 378 1.05 14.77 9.91
C GLY A 378 1.16 13.47 9.09
N PHE A 379 0.12 13.15 8.33
CA PHE A 379 0.08 11.95 7.53
C PHE A 379 1.19 11.88 6.47
N ALA A 380 1.46 12.99 5.79
CA ALA A 380 2.51 13.08 4.77
C ALA A 380 3.91 12.92 5.37
N PHE A 381 4.22 13.62 6.47
CA PHE A 381 5.51 13.49 7.14
C PHE A 381 5.72 12.09 7.73
N ASN A 382 4.71 11.55 8.39
CA ASN A 382 4.74 10.19 8.93
C ASN A 382 5.07 9.18 7.83
N THR A 383 4.26 9.15 6.77
CA THR A 383 4.38 8.15 5.71
C THR A 383 5.69 8.27 4.93
N VAL A 384 6.06 9.48 4.49
CA VAL A 384 7.27 9.68 3.69
C VAL A 384 8.54 9.34 4.49
N LEU A 385 8.59 9.71 5.77
CA LEU A 385 9.74 9.42 6.62
C LEU A 385 9.78 7.95 7.03
N LEU A 386 8.64 7.30 7.30
CA LEU A 386 8.58 5.87 7.56
C LEU A 386 9.14 5.06 6.38
N HIS A 387 8.73 5.40 5.15
CA HIS A 387 9.30 4.82 3.92
C HIS A 387 10.80 5.13 3.77
N SER A 388 11.25 6.33 4.16
CA SER A 388 12.67 6.71 4.10
C SER A 388 13.54 5.95 5.10
N LEU A 389 13.05 5.79 6.34
CA LEU A 389 13.71 5.02 7.40
C LEU A 389 13.77 3.54 7.01
N ARG A 390 12.68 2.99 6.46
CA ARG A 390 12.67 1.66 5.87
C ARG A 390 13.69 1.52 4.74
N ALA A 391 13.79 2.50 3.84
CA ALA A 391 14.74 2.49 2.73
C ALA A 391 16.21 2.41 3.17
N VAL A 392 16.55 2.86 4.38
CA VAL A 392 17.90 2.76 4.95
C VAL A 392 18.08 1.56 5.89
N GLY A 393 17.07 0.68 5.99
CA GLY A 393 17.09 -0.51 6.83
C GLY A 393 16.63 -0.30 8.27
N ASP A 394 16.21 0.91 8.63
CA ASP A 394 15.71 1.27 9.96
C ASP A 394 14.18 1.15 10.04
N ALA A 395 13.63 -0.05 9.88
CA ALA A 395 12.18 -0.24 9.83
C ALA A 395 11.53 -0.57 11.18
N ARG A 396 12.27 -1.23 12.09
CA ARG A 396 11.68 -1.86 13.29
C ARG A 396 11.14 -0.86 14.30
N VAL A 397 11.98 0.09 14.72
CA VAL A 397 11.60 1.08 15.74
C VAL A 397 10.51 2.02 15.22
N PRO A 398 10.59 2.55 13.98
CA PRO A 398 9.52 3.38 13.40
C PRO A 398 8.16 2.69 13.40
N VAL A 399 8.11 1.44 12.93
CA VAL A 399 6.86 0.68 12.89
C VAL A 399 6.33 0.40 14.30
N LEU A 400 7.17 0.00 15.25
CA LEU A 400 6.71 -0.31 16.60
C LEU A 400 6.08 0.91 17.26
N VAL A 401 6.67 2.10 17.05
CA VAL A 401 6.10 3.35 17.53
C VAL A 401 4.83 3.73 16.75
N SER A 402 4.77 3.50 15.44
CA SER A 402 3.55 3.70 14.64
C SER A 402 2.39 2.86 15.17
N ILE A 403 2.59 1.56 15.37
CA ILE A 403 1.59 0.64 15.93
C ILE A 403 1.25 1.04 17.36
N GLY A 404 2.25 1.35 18.19
CA GLY A 404 2.06 1.77 19.58
C GLY A 404 1.26 3.06 19.72
N LEU A 405 1.49 4.05 18.86
CA LEU A 405 0.71 5.29 18.83
C LEU A 405 -0.69 5.05 18.27
N THR A 406 -0.85 4.24 17.23
CA THR A 406 -2.17 3.91 16.65
C THR A 406 -3.07 3.25 17.70
N TRP A 407 -2.58 2.19 18.33
CA TRP A 407 -3.39 1.37 19.25
C TRP A 407 -3.40 1.89 20.68
N GLY A 408 -2.26 2.39 21.17
CA GLY A 408 -2.10 2.84 22.55
C GLY A 408 -2.55 4.28 22.79
N LEU A 409 -2.67 5.10 21.75
CA LEU A 409 -3.09 6.50 21.86
C LEU A 409 -4.24 6.85 20.92
N GLY A 410 -4.13 6.57 19.62
CA GLY A 410 -5.14 6.90 18.61
C GLY A 410 -6.49 6.30 18.94
N LEU A 411 -6.54 5.00 19.22
CA LEU A 411 -7.79 4.32 19.57
C LEU A 411 -8.43 4.83 20.88
N PRO A 412 -7.69 4.96 22.02
CA PRO A 412 -8.24 5.58 23.23
C PRO A 412 -8.70 7.03 23.03
N LEU A 413 -7.98 7.84 22.25
CA LEU A 413 -8.39 9.21 21.95
C LEU A 413 -9.64 9.25 21.07
N ALA A 414 -9.75 8.36 20.09
CA ALA A 414 -10.95 8.24 19.28
C ALA A 414 -12.14 7.87 20.15
N TRP A 415 -12.00 6.89 21.05
CA TRP A 415 -13.05 6.55 22.01
C TRP A 415 -13.40 7.71 22.93
N LEU A 416 -12.41 8.41 23.50
CA LEU A 416 -12.61 9.57 24.38
C LEU A 416 -13.36 10.71 23.69
N PHE A 417 -12.94 11.11 22.48
CA PHE A 417 -13.59 12.23 21.80
C PHE A 417 -14.95 11.85 21.20
N CYS A 418 -15.06 10.64 20.65
CA CYS A 418 -16.26 10.18 19.99
C CYS A 418 -17.37 9.86 21.00
N VAL A 419 -17.04 9.11 22.07
CA VAL A 419 -18.01 8.56 23.03
C VAL A 419 -18.14 9.44 24.28
N GLU A 420 -17.05 9.67 25.01
CA GLU A 420 -17.11 10.34 26.32
C GLU A 420 -17.34 11.86 26.22
N ALA A 421 -16.62 12.53 25.31
CA ALA A 421 -16.75 13.97 25.11
C ALA A 421 -17.96 14.37 24.26
N GLY A 422 -18.66 13.40 23.66
CA GLY A 422 -19.88 13.63 22.89
C GLY A 422 -19.68 14.34 21.56
N TYR A 423 -18.46 14.36 20.99
CA TYR A 423 -18.20 14.99 19.70
C TYR A 423 -18.61 14.12 18.50
N GLY A 424 -19.20 12.93 18.70
CA GLY A 424 -19.66 12.09 17.60
C GLY A 424 -18.53 11.71 16.63
N VAL A 425 -18.81 11.75 15.33
CA VAL A 425 -17.88 11.30 14.28
C VAL A 425 -16.65 12.20 14.17
N GLU A 426 -16.82 13.48 14.45
CA GLU A 426 -15.77 14.50 14.47
C GLU A 426 -14.65 14.13 15.44
N GLY A 427 -14.99 13.47 16.55
CA GLY A 427 -14.04 12.95 17.52
C GLY A 427 -12.99 12.01 16.91
N VAL A 428 -13.37 11.22 15.90
CA VAL A 428 -12.44 10.37 15.17
C VAL A 428 -11.43 11.20 14.38
N TRP A 429 -11.85 12.30 13.77
CA TRP A 429 -10.94 13.18 13.03
C TRP A 429 -9.97 13.91 13.96
N TYR A 430 -10.42 14.38 15.13
CA TYR A 430 -9.52 14.98 16.12
C TYR A 430 -8.46 13.98 16.60
N ALA A 431 -8.87 12.73 16.87
CA ALA A 431 -7.93 11.67 17.23
C ALA A 431 -6.91 11.41 16.12
N LEU A 432 -7.35 11.31 14.86
CA LEU A 432 -6.46 11.11 13.70
C LEU A 432 -5.48 12.29 13.51
N ILE A 433 -5.91 13.53 13.71
CA ILE A 433 -5.03 14.71 13.62
C ILE A 433 -3.91 14.61 14.66
N ILE A 434 -4.26 14.33 15.92
CA ILE A 434 -3.29 14.22 17.02
C ILE A 434 -2.35 13.04 16.79
N GLU A 435 -2.90 11.88 16.45
CA GLU A 435 -2.16 10.64 16.17
C GLU A 435 -1.13 10.84 15.07
N GLU A 436 -1.56 11.32 13.89
CA GLU A 436 -0.65 11.48 12.75
C GLU A 436 0.38 12.59 12.98
N THR A 437 0.03 13.63 13.74
CA THR A 437 0.98 14.68 14.13
C THR A 437 2.05 14.14 15.08
N LEU A 438 1.67 13.29 16.04
CA LEU A 438 2.63 12.68 16.97
C LEU A 438 3.53 11.66 16.28
N LYS A 439 2.97 10.82 15.39
CA LYS A 439 3.77 9.93 14.54
C LYS A 439 4.75 10.73 13.68
N ALA A 440 4.29 11.79 13.02
CA ALA A 440 5.15 12.68 12.24
C ALA A 440 6.28 13.29 13.08
N GLY A 441 5.95 13.79 14.28
CA GLY A 441 6.94 14.33 15.21
C GLY A 441 8.00 13.30 15.60
N PHE A 442 7.58 12.07 15.90
CA PHE A 442 8.50 10.97 16.17
C PHE A 442 9.39 10.64 14.96
N MET A 443 8.80 10.44 13.79
CA MET A 443 9.56 10.13 12.56
C MET A 443 10.55 11.23 12.22
N LEU A 444 10.14 12.49 12.37
CA LEU A 444 10.99 13.65 12.14
C LEU A 444 12.15 13.71 13.13
N SER A 445 11.88 13.49 14.42
CA SER A 445 12.91 13.45 15.47
C SER A 445 13.94 12.36 15.20
N ARG A 446 13.48 11.16 14.81
CA ARG A 446 14.35 10.03 14.48
C ARG A 446 15.17 10.28 13.22
N TRP A 447 14.58 10.90 12.21
CA TRP A 447 15.28 11.30 10.99
C TRP A 447 16.36 12.36 11.27
N HIS A 448 16.07 13.34 12.15
CA HIS A 448 17.02 14.38 12.56
C HIS A 448 18.12 13.88 13.49
N ALA A 449 17.85 12.85 14.30
CA ALA A 449 18.85 12.25 15.18
C ALA A 449 20.01 11.59 14.41
N ARG A 450 19.83 11.32 13.11
CA ARG A 450 20.86 10.73 12.20
C ARG A 450 21.45 9.40 12.67
N ALA A 451 20.87 8.74 13.67
CA ALA A 451 21.31 7.42 14.13
C ALA A 451 21.26 6.39 12.99
N TRP A 452 20.27 6.53 12.11
CA TRP A 452 20.13 5.75 10.89
C TRP A 452 21.33 5.88 9.95
N MET A 453 22.05 7.01 9.95
CA MET A 453 23.27 7.18 9.14
C MET A 453 24.39 6.23 9.57
N ARG A 454 24.37 5.71 10.80
CA ARG A 454 25.42 4.79 11.29
C ARG A 454 25.16 3.33 10.94
N ILE A 455 23.98 3.03 10.38
CA ILE A 455 23.65 1.67 9.96
C ILE A 455 24.61 1.27 8.84
N ALA A 456 25.22 0.09 8.96
CA ALA A 456 26.14 -0.41 7.96
C ALA A 456 25.41 -0.71 6.65
N ILE A 457 26.04 -0.38 5.52
CA ILE A 457 25.58 -0.79 4.19
C ILE A 457 25.82 -2.31 4.11
N ALA A 458 24.73 -3.08 4.09
CA ALA A 458 24.77 -4.55 4.16
C ALA A 458 25.30 -5.22 2.88
#